data_AF-A0ABD4YUB9-F1
#
_entry.id   AF-A0ABD4YUB9-F1
#
_cell.length_a   1.000
_cell.length_b   1.000
_cell.length_c   1.000
_cell.angle_alpha   90.00
_cell.angle_beta   90.00
_cell.angle_gamma   90.00
#
_symmetry.space_group_name_H-M   'P 1'
#
loop_
_entity.id
_entity.type
_entity.pdbx_description
1 polymer ?
#
loop_
_entity_poly.entity_id
_entity_poly.type
_entity_poly.pdbx_seq_one_letter_code
_entity_poly.pdbx_strand_id
1 'polypeptide(L)' 'MEWKLHRSGWIEERNFDIEFAETPEGYHTRVRVFGFPVLEDTKHVFPNEALAEKGALTLLKSQFSGTPDLEER' A
#
# COMPACT_ATOMS: atom_id res chain seq x y z
N MET A 1 -5.36 -1.64 15.16
CA MET A 1 -4.33 -2.14 14.24
C MET A 1 -3.18 -1.17 14.22
N GLU A 2 -1.96 -1.66 14.40
CA GLU A 2 -0.75 -0.83 14.28
C GLU A 2 -0.26 -0.91 12.84
N TRP A 3 -0.23 0.23 12.17
CA TRP A 3 0.25 0.34 10.78
C TRP A 3 1.75 0.60 10.77
N LYS A 4 2.48 -0.21 10.00
CA LYS A 4 3.92 -0.10 9.85
C LYS A 4 4.26 0.19 8.39
N LEU A 5 5.19 1.13 8.18
CA LEU A 5 5.75 1.39 6.87
C LEU A 5 6.44 0.12 6.36
N HIS A 6 6.01 -0.35 5.20
CA HIS A 6 6.63 -1.50 4.53
C HIS A 6 7.60 -1.05 3.43
N ARG A 7 7.15 -0.10 2.59
CA ARG A 7 7.92 0.44 1.47
C ARG A 7 7.37 1.79 1.01
N SER A 8 8.24 2.65 0.52
CA SER A 8 7.90 3.93 -0.11
C SER A 8 8.18 3.91 -1.60
N GLY A 9 7.61 4.85 -2.33
CA GLY A 9 7.76 4.93 -3.77
C GLY A 9 7.21 6.22 -4.36
N TRP A 10 7.33 6.30 -5.67
CA TRP A 10 6.85 7.40 -6.48
C TRP A 10 5.85 6.92 -7.52
N ILE A 11 4.80 7.68 -7.74
CA ILE A 11 3.90 7.47 -8.86
C ILE A 11 3.62 8.80 -9.52
N GLU A 12 3.93 8.87 -10.81
CA GLU A 12 3.94 10.13 -11.57
C GLU A 12 4.89 11.13 -10.88
N GLU A 13 4.37 12.17 -10.22
CA GLU A 13 5.17 13.18 -9.50
C GLU A 13 4.87 13.19 -7.99
N ARG A 14 4.36 12.07 -7.45
CA ARG A 14 3.87 11.98 -6.07
C ARG A 14 4.54 10.87 -5.30
N ASN A 15 4.94 11.18 -4.09
CA ASN A 15 5.36 10.19 -3.10
C ASN A 15 4.16 9.37 -2.63
N PHE A 16 4.40 8.10 -2.33
CA PHE A 16 3.48 7.27 -1.58
C PHE A 16 4.19 6.32 -0.62
N ASP A 17 3.47 5.94 0.42
CA ASP A 17 3.87 4.93 1.40
C ASP A 17 2.91 3.75 1.36
N ILE A 18 3.44 2.54 1.27
CA ILE A 18 2.73 1.28 1.49
C ILE A 18 2.92 0.89 2.95
N GLU A 19 1.80 0.60 3.62
CA GLU A 19 1.82 0.20 5.02
C GLU A 19 1.01 -1.05 5.24
N PHE A 20 1.49 -1.89 6.16
CA PHE A 20 0.81 -3.09 6.59
C PHE A 20 0.42 -3.01 8.05
N ALA A 21 -0.71 -3.64 8.38
CA ALA A 21 -1.05 -4.00 9.74
C ALA A 21 -1.18 -5.51 9.84
N GLU A 22 -0.33 -6.12 10.67
CA GLU A 22 -0.38 -7.54 10.96
C GLU A 22 -1.45 -7.83 12.02
N THR A 23 -2.27 -8.84 11.77
CA THR A 23 -3.34 -9.33 12.63
C THR A 23 -3.33 -10.85 12.65
N PRO A 24 -4.04 -11.51 13.59
CA PRO A 24 -4.16 -12.97 13.59
C PRO A 24 -4.78 -13.56 12.31
N GLU A 25 -5.56 -12.77 11.56
CA GLU A 25 -6.20 -13.18 10.32
C GLU A 25 -5.28 -13.00 9.09
N GLY A 26 -4.17 -12.26 9.26
CA GLY A 26 -3.21 -11.94 8.21
C GLY A 26 -2.87 -10.46 8.15
N TYR A 27 -2.54 -9.97 6.96
CA TYR A 27 -2.05 -8.63 6.70
C TYR A 27 -3.14 -7.78 6.06
N HIS A 28 -3.44 -6.64 6.69
CA HIS A 28 -4.15 -5.55 6.03
C HIS A 28 -3.15 -4.65 5.33
N THR A 29 -3.58 -4.02 4.23
CA THR A 29 -2.74 -3.13 3.43
C THR A 29 -3.43 -1.79 3.20
N ARG A 30 -2.63 -0.73 3.17
CA ARG A 30 -3.07 0.59 2.74
C ARG A 30 -1.95 1.34 2.04
N VAL A 31 -2.33 2.35 1.29
CA VAL A 31 -1.42 3.25 0.58
C VAL A 31 -1.73 4.69 0.96
N ARG A 32 -0.73 5.41 1.45
CA ARG A 32 -0.80 6.86 1.66
C ARG A 32 -0.12 7.56 0.50
N VAL A 33 -0.87 8.27 -0.34
CA VAL A 33 -0.29 9.17 -1.34
C VAL A 33 -0.28 10.57 -0.75
N PHE A 34 0.88 11.23 -0.73
CA PHE A 34 1.01 12.53 -0.08
C PHE A 34 0.11 13.57 -0.76
N GLY A 35 -0.76 14.19 0.05
CA GLY A 35 -1.76 15.16 -0.43
C GLY A 35 -3.11 14.56 -0.85
N PHE A 36 -3.34 13.26 -0.67
CA PHE A 36 -4.58 12.57 -1.02
C PHE A 36 -5.18 11.84 0.18
N PRO A 37 -6.49 11.50 0.14
CA PRO A 37 -7.07 10.55 1.07
C PRO A 37 -6.33 9.21 1.07
N VAL A 38 -6.24 8.57 2.24
CA VAL A 38 -5.61 7.25 2.38
C VAL A 38 -6.43 6.22 1.62
N LEU A 39 -5.75 5.38 0.82
CA LEU A 39 -6.35 4.25 0.13
C LEU A 39 -6.20 3.02 1.01
N GLU A 40 -7.28 2.58 1.62
CA GLU A 40 -7.28 1.45 2.56
C GLU A 40 -8.25 0.38 2.07
N ASP A 41 -7.80 -0.88 2.04
CA ASP A 41 -8.68 -2.03 1.82
C ASP A 41 -8.97 -2.71 3.15
N THR A 42 -10.10 -2.36 3.74
CA THR A 42 -10.55 -2.97 4.99
C THR A 42 -11.28 -4.29 4.80
N LYS A 43 -11.50 -4.73 3.54
CA LYS A 43 -12.30 -5.92 3.23
C LYS A 43 -11.43 -7.14 2.95
N HIS A 44 -10.26 -6.94 2.38
CA HIS A 44 -9.32 -8.03 2.11
C HIS A 44 -8.26 -8.15 3.21
N VAL A 45 -7.99 -9.39 3.57
CA VAL A 45 -6.87 -9.78 4.44
C VAL A 45 -5.97 -10.71 3.64
N PHE A 46 -4.69 -10.35 3.57
CA PHE A 46 -3.71 -11.09 2.78
C PHE A 46 -2.93 -12.06 3.68
N PRO A 47 -2.63 -13.29 3.23
CA PRO A 47 -1.97 -14.28 4.08
C PRO A 47 -0.46 -14.04 4.25
N ASN A 48 0.14 -13.11 3.49
CA ASN A 48 1.55 -12.73 3.59
C ASN A 48 1.82 -11.32 3.03
N GLU A 49 2.98 -10.77 3.37
CA GLU A 49 3.43 -9.43 2.93
C GLU A 49 3.48 -9.28 1.40
N ALA A 50 3.91 -10.32 0.66
CA ALA A 50 4.04 -10.24 -0.80
C ALA A 50 2.68 -10.06 -1.50
N LEU A 51 1.63 -10.70 -0.97
CA LEU A 51 0.26 -10.51 -1.47
C LEU A 51 -0.34 -9.19 -0.98
N ALA A 52 -0.02 -8.75 0.25
CA ALA A 52 -0.42 -7.44 0.75
C ALA A 52 0.18 -6.29 -0.06
N GLU A 53 1.45 -6.42 -0.51
CA GLU A 53 2.11 -5.46 -1.40
C GLU A 53 1.40 -5.37 -2.75
N LYS A 54 1.06 -6.53 -3.35
CA LYS A 54 0.27 -6.56 -4.60
C LYS A 54 -1.12 -5.93 -4.42
N GLY A 55 -1.76 -6.15 -3.27
CA GLY A 55 -3.02 -5.50 -2.91
C GLY A 55 -2.88 -3.98 -2.84
N ALA A 56 -1.86 -3.47 -2.15
CA ALA A 56 -1.55 -2.05 -2.07
C ALA A 56 -1.30 -1.43 -3.46
N LEU A 57 -0.49 -2.07 -4.30
CA LEU A 57 -0.23 -1.58 -5.66
C LEU A 57 -1.50 -1.59 -6.52
N THR A 58 -2.41 -2.52 -6.28
CA THR A 58 -3.72 -2.56 -6.95
C THR A 58 -4.61 -1.41 -6.50
N LEU A 59 -4.65 -1.10 -5.19
CA LEU A 59 -5.33 0.09 -4.67
C LEU A 59 -4.79 1.36 -5.30
N LEU A 60 -3.46 1.49 -5.37
CA LEU A 60 -2.81 2.65 -5.96
C LEU A 60 -3.19 2.81 -7.44
N LYS A 61 -3.15 1.73 -8.22
CA LYS A 61 -3.56 1.73 -9.63
C LYS A 61 -5.05 1.98 -9.87
N SER A 62 -5.90 1.87 -8.85
CA SER A 62 -7.32 2.24 -8.97
C SER A 62 -7.53 3.76 -9.06
N GLN A 63 -6.57 4.55 -8.56
CA GLN A 63 -6.63 6.01 -8.53
C GLN A 63 -5.66 6.68 -9.51
N PHE A 64 -4.57 5.99 -9.85
CA PHE A 64 -3.49 6.54 -10.67
C PHE A 64 -3.17 5.63 -11.85
N SER A 65 -2.96 6.23 -13.03
CA SER A 65 -2.63 5.52 -14.26
C SER A 65 -1.13 5.26 -14.45
N GLY A 66 -0.28 5.99 -13.72
CA GLY A 66 1.17 5.85 -13.77
C GLY A 66 1.68 4.47 -13.31
N THR A 67 2.92 4.17 -13.69
CA THR A 67 3.64 3.01 -13.16
C THR A 67 4.23 3.40 -11.80
N PRO A 68 3.90 2.70 -10.71
CA PRO A 68 4.58 2.91 -9.43
C PRO A 68 6.05 2.53 -9.55
N ASP A 69 6.92 3.45 -9.17
CA ASP A 69 8.34 3.23 -8.97
C ASP A 69 8.61 3.04 -7.48
N LEU A 70 9.20 1.92 -7.11
CA LEU A 70 9.40 1.53 -5.72
C LEU A 70 10.83 1.85 -5.31
N GLU A 71 11.00 2.52 -4.17
CA GLU A 71 12.34 2.82 -3.67
C GLU A 71 13.06 1.54 -3.25
N GLU A 72 14.35 1.46 -3.59
CA GLU A 72 15.22 0.35 -3.17
C GLU A 72 15.35 0.34 -1.64
N ARG A 73 15.38 -0.87 -1.07
CA ARG A 73 15.44 -1.10 0.38
C ARG A 73 16.86 -1.02 0.94
#